data_AF-A0A392SPU8-F1
#
_entry.id   AF-A0A392SPU8-F1
#
_cell.length_a   1.000
_cell.length_b   1.000
_cell.length_c   1.000
_cell.angle_alpha   90.00
_cell.angle_beta   90.00
_cell.angle_gamma   90.00
#
_symmetry.space_group_name_H-M   'P 1'
#
loop_
_entity.id
_entity.type
_entity.pdbx_description
1 polymer ?
#
loop_
_entity_poly.entity_id
_entity_poly.type
_entity_poly.pdbx_seq_one_letter_code
_entity_poly.pdbx_strand_id
1 'polypeptide(L)' 'MAIPALDDLNRNQWERCNYLVRSWILNSVTDPIASTIVFLENAFDVWCDLQERFSKVDRIRIATLRSSINNLKQ' A
#
# COMPACT_ATOMS: atom_id res chain seq x y z
N MET A 1 -3.99 10.27 -5.84
CA MET A 1 -4.04 11.62 -5.23
C MET A 1 -3.12 12.51 -6.06
N ALA A 2 -3.60 13.63 -6.61
CA ALA A 2 -2.75 14.47 -7.46
C ALA A 2 -1.71 15.20 -6.60
N ILE A 3 -0.46 15.24 -7.06
CA ILE A 3 0.59 16.06 -6.46
C ILE A 3 0.22 17.53 -6.80
N PRO A 4 0.04 18.42 -5.81
CA PRO A 4 -0.29 19.81 -6.06
C PRO A 4 0.79 20.50 -6.89
N ALA A 5 0.45 21.54 -7.65
CA ALA A 5 1.45 22.33 -8.35
C ALA A 5 2.39 23.05 -7.35
N LEU A 6 3.57 23.48 -7.81
CA LEU A 6 4.58 24.11 -6.94
C LEU A 6 4.10 25.47 -6.37
N ASP A 7 3.21 26.15 -7.09
CA ASP A 7 2.60 27.43 -6.74
C ASP A 7 1.31 27.27 -5.92
N ASP A 8 0.87 26.04 -5.62
CA ASP A 8 -0.30 25.81 -4.79
C ASP A 8 -0.05 26.26 -3.35
N LEU A 9 -0.94 27.13 -2.84
CA LEU A 9 -0.90 27.65 -1.47
C LEU A 9 -0.92 26.54 -0.42
N ASN A 10 -1.48 25.36 -0.74
CA ASN A 10 -1.59 24.20 0.13
C ASN A 10 -0.45 23.18 -0.04
N ARG A 11 0.53 23.45 -0.91
CA ARG A 11 1.62 22.51 -1.21
C ARG A 11 2.37 22.06 0.04
N ASN A 12 2.68 23.01 0.93
CA ASN A 12 3.37 22.72 2.18
C ASN A 12 2.57 21.82 3.13
N GLN A 13 1.26 22.04 3.25
CA GLN A 13 0.40 21.19 4.08
C GLN A 13 0.29 19.80 3.48
N TRP A 14 0.14 19.71 2.15
CA TRP A 14 0.10 18.43 1.44
C TRP A 14 1.40 17.63 1.64
N GLU A 15 2.56 18.25 1.49
CA GLU A 15 3.86 17.58 1.69
C GLU A 15 4.03 17.06 3.11
N ARG A 16 3.64 17.85 4.13
CA ARG A 16 3.66 17.40 5.53
C ARG A 16 2.77 16.19 5.75
N CYS A 17 1.54 16.21 5.24
CA CYS A 17 0.64 15.06 5.33
C CYS A 17 1.21 13.85 4.60
N ASN A 18 1.78 14.05 3.41
CA ASN A 18 2.43 13.00 2.63
C ASN A 18 3.57 12.32 3.43
N TYR A 19 4.48 13.11 4.04
CA TYR A 19 5.56 12.57 4.86
C TYR A 19 5.05 11.82 6.09
N LEU A 20 4.02 12.34 6.77
CA LEU A 20 3.42 11.71 7.95
C LEU A 20 2.84 10.34 7.61
N VAL A 21 2.03 10.27 6.55
CA VAL A 21 1.40 9.03 6.12
C VAL A 21 2.45 8.02 5.64
N ARG A 22 3.47 8.47 4.88
CA ARG A 22 4.60 7.59 4.49
C ARG A 22 5.30 7.00 5.70
N SER A 23 5.59 7.82 6.71
CA SER A 23 6.23 7.36 7.95
C SER A 23 5.36 6.31 8.65
N TRP A 24 4.05 6.56 8.79
CA TRP A 24 3.14 5.59 9.39
C TRP A 24 3.11 4.26 8.65
N ILE A 25 3.06 4.30 7.31
CA ILE A 25 3.05 3.08 6.50
C ILE A 25 4.38 2.32 6.66
N LEU A 26 5.52 2.99 6.53
CA LEU A 26 6.84 2.37 6.68
C LEU A 26 7.03 1.71 8.05
N ASN A 27 6.54 2.35 9.12
CA ASN A 27 6.60 1.80 10.48
C ASN A 27 5.55 0.71 10.76
N SER A 28 4.57 0.51 9.88
CA SER A 28 3.49 -0.48 10.05
C SER A 28 3.70 -1.76 9.25
N VAL A 29 4.75 -1.83 8.43
CA VAL A 29 5.09 -2.99 7.61
C VAL A 29 6.38 -3.64 8.08
N THR A 30 6.63 -4.88 7.69
CA THR A 30 7.88 -5.57 8.00
C THR A 30 9.03 -5.03 7.16
N ASP A 31 10.27 -5.17 7.66
CA ASP A 31 11.48 -4.66 6.98
C ASP A 31 11.61 -5.08 5.49
N PRO A 32 11.27 -6.33 5.09
CA PRO A 32 11.31 -6.74 3.68
C PRO A 32 10.28 -6.01 2.81
N ILE A 33 9.18 -5.54 3.38
CA ILE A 33 8.17 -4.75 2.66
C ILE A 33 8.60 -3.27 2.67
N ALA A 34 9.05 -2.76 3.82
CA ALA A 34 9.54 -1.39 3.96
C ALA A 34 10.66 -1.09 2.95
N SER A 35 11.62 -2.02 2.78
CA SER A 35 12.73 -1.86 1.83
C SER A 35 12.28 -1.76 0.37
N THR A 36 11.14 -2.34 0.00
CA THR A 36 10.60 -2.24 -1.36
C THR A 36 9.89 -0.92 -1.64
N ILE A 37 9.31 -0.28 -0.61
CA ILE A 37 8.48 0.92 -0.77
C ILE A 37 9.17 2.22 -0.33
N VAL A 38 10.33 2.15 0.34
CA VAL A 38 11.06 3.31 0.89
C VAL A 38 11.45 4.34 -0.18
N PHE A 39 11.67 3.89 -1.42
CA PHE A 39 12.07 4.73 -2.57
C PHE A 39 10.91 5.55 -3.16
N LEU A 40 9.65 5.22 -2.84
CA LEU A 40 8.48 5.90 -3.38
C LEU A 40 8.21 7.19 -2.62
N GLU A 41 8.33 8.35 -3.25
CA GLU A 41 8.26 9.67 -2.59
C GLU A 41 6.85 10.09 -2.15
N ASN A 42 5.82 9.45 -2.68
CA ASN A 42 4.42 9.75 -2.43
C ASN A 42 3.73 8.61 -1.66
N ALA A 43 3.01 8.96 -0.60
CA ALA A 43 2.20 8.05 0.21
C ALA A 43 1.15 7.31 -0.64
N PHE A 44 0.62 7.97 -1.67
CA PHE A 44 -0.34 7.36 -2.59
C PHE A 44 0.30 6.22 -3.39
N ASP A 45 1.51 6.43 -3.91
CA ASP A 45 2.22 5.40 -4.69
C ASP A 45 2.60 4.22 -3.80
N VAL A 46 3.06 4.50 -2.57
CA VAL A 46 3.29 3.48 -1.54
C VAL A 46 2.02 2.65 -1.29
N TRP A 47 0.88 3.31 -1.12
CA TRP A 47 -0.39 2.63 -0.90
C TRP A 47 -0.81 1.77 -2.11
N CYS A 48 -0.65 2.30 -3.33
CA CYS A 48 -0.97 1.57 -4.56
C CYS A 48 -0.11 0.30 -4.73
N ASP A 49 1.19 0.38 -4.46
CA ASP A 49 2.09 -0.79 -4.51
C ASP A 49 1.64 -1.88 -3.53
N LEU A 50 1.36 -1.49 -2.27
CA LEU A 50 0.86 -2.41 -1.26
C LEU A 50 -0.49 -3.01 -1.67
N GLN A 51 -1.41 -2.19 -2.17
CA GLN A 51 -2.72 -2.66 -2.62
C GLN A 51 -2.58 -3.68 -3.77
N GLU A 52 -1.73 -3.41 -4.76
CA GLU A 52 -1.50 -4.34 -5.87
C GLU A 52 -0.91 -5.66 -5.37
N ARG A 53 0.11 -5.59 -4.51
CA ARG A 53 0.80 -6.75 -3.95
C ARG A 53 -0.13 -7.66 -3.16
N PHE A 54 -0.90 -7.10 -2.24
CA PHE A 54 -1.76 -7.87 -1.35
C PHE A 54 -3.09 -8.28 -2.01
N SER A 55 -3.65 -7.46 -2.90
CA SER A 55 -4.90 -7.82 -3.59
C SER A 55 -4.78 -9.07 -4.46
N LYS A 56 -3.61 -9.30 -5.08
CA LYS A 56 -3.34 -10.51 -5.87
C LYS A 56 -3.21 -11.76 -4.98
N VAL A 57 -2.42 -11.65 -3.91
CA VAL A 57 -2.18 -12.75 -2.96
C VAL A 57 -3.48 -13.17 -2.26
N ASP A 58 -4.30 -12.20 -1.85
CA ASP A 58 -5.57 -12.48 -1.18
C ASP A 58 -6.54 -13.23 -2.08
N ARG A 59 -6.64 -12.87 -3.36
CA ARG A 59 -7.48 -13.59 -4.33
C ARG A 59 -7.06 -15.05 -4.47
N ILE A 60 -5.76 -15.32 -4.58
CA ILE A 60 -5.23 -16.69 -4.68
C ILE A 60 -5.54 -17.46 -3.40
N ARG A 61 -5.26 -16.89 -2.23
CA ARG A 61 -5.52 -17.55 -0.93
C ARG A 61 -7.02 -17.86 -0.76
N ILE A 62 -7.90 -16.92 -1.11
CA ILE A 62 -9.35 -17.13 -1.06
C ILE A 62 -9.77 -18.27 -1.99
N ALA A 63 -9.25 -18.31 -3.22
CA ALA A 63 -9.57 -19.38 -4.16
C ALA A 63 -9.11 -20.75 -3.65
N THR A 64 -7.88 -20.84 -3.17
CA THR A 64 -7.32 -22.07 -2.58
C THR A 64 -8.15 -22.54 -1.40
N LEU A 65 -8.49 -21.64 -0.46
CA LEU A 65 -9.31 -21.98 0.70
C LEU A 65 -10.71 -22.48 0.31
N ARG A 66 -11.35 -21.84 -0.67
CA ARG A 66 -12.64 -22.29 -1.20
C ARG A 66 -12.57 -23.70 -1.80
N SER A 67 -11.53 -23.99 -2.57
CA SER A 67 -11.30 -25.32 -3.13
C SER A 67 -11.07 -26.37 -2.04
N SER A 68 -10.24 -26.07 -1.03
CA SER A 68 -10.02 -26.97 0.10
C SER A 68 -11.30 -27.27 0.88
N ILE A 69 -12.14 -26.25 1.13
CA ILE A 69 -13.43 -26.43 1.81
C ILE A 69 -14.36 -27.33 0.98
N ASN A 70 -14.42 -27.14 -0.34
CA ASN A 70 -15.24 -27.98 -1.20
C ASN A 70 -14.77 -29.44 -1.21
N ASN A 71 -13.45 -29.67 -1.23
CA ASN A 71 -12.87 -31.01 -1.18
C ASN A 71 -13.09 -31.72 0.16
N LEU A 72 -13.24 -30.97 1.26
CA LEU A 72 -13.56 -31.52 2.59
C LEU A 72 -15.04 -31.89 2.75
N LYS A 73 -15.92 -31.39 1.87
CA LYS A 73 -17.36 -31.68 1.86
C LYS A 73 -17.75 -32.82 0.90
N GLN A 74 -16.78 -33.38 0.16
CA GLN A 74 -16.94 -34.60 -0.63
C GLN A 74 -16.61 -35.84 0.20
#